data_AF-A0A1H4C990-F1
#
_entry.id   AF-A0A1H4C990-F1
#
_cell.length_a   1.000
_cell.length_b   1.000
_cell.length_c   1.000
_cell.angle_alpha   90.00
_cell.angle_beta   90.00
_cell.angle_gamma   90.00
#
_symmetry.space_group_name_H-M   'P 1'
#
loop_
_entity.id
_entity.type
_entity.pdbx_description
1 polymer ?
#
loop_
_entity_poly.entity_id
_entity_poly.type
_entity_poly.pdbx_seq_one_letter_code
_entity_poly.pdbx_strand_id
1 'polypeptide(L)'
;MSRLADMTLAQANTWYTQNPQARYDRPLPASAYTINSASAQTLWKDPTLKTDRSLVTKLIEVGGKWEEVPTHIHSDKDLRLIAYQNVWKTKQRDLLRFIQPGEWYLGSSHHNPGNRHIVQSVFHNEEKGLEMLKFSITHIRNYIGVANGMVATDSPRSYANQHAAGHVNPKDYPSLLWRIRFLGDISPAEQRAYVNNVRTWSMLLQKVTKFPPDYNGNDNLMTNSYAKVMEFGGNVLNAVLGSRTALATLHSQAEQVYCSEAGMHLALNLGLNAPLNQASVSALFGADKWAKVSAMLNEGEAFWRNGKYLDYYGNGTDGFVQNAEQNRLVDLEPAPTWLQALKDRLPGRPLAGGGLVFRPWDVADMIENFIKTAIPRKGRETWEVSNAQAELLLWLKPGIFHSMGFSRTNPPPPPLVMLFDTLVAKVRRNYESYEALRAAIAPELQAAQQIVAPKALGAGAFVPPHMVTTITGDADELIALEAVGQLFHEDVLKAK
;
A
#
# COMPACT_ATOMS: atom_id res chain seq x y z
N MET A 1 3.68 -17.64 -24.41
CA MET A 1 3.01 -16.40 -24.85
C MET A 1 4.10 -15.41 -25.20
N SER A 2 4.03 -14.71 -26.33
CA SER A 2 4.97 -13.60 -26.61
C SER A 2 4.78 -12.51 -25.55
N ARG A 3 5.86 -11.84 -25.15
CA ARG A 3 5.79 -10.77 -24.14
C ARG A 3 5.05 -9.58 -24.74
N LEU A 4 4.40 -8.79 -23.89
CA LEU A 4 3.71 -7.59 -24.37
C LEU A 4 4.67 -6.58 -25.00
N ALA A 5 5.91 -6.55 -24.53
CA ALA A 5 6.96 -5.70 -25.08
C ALA A 5 7.24 -5.96 -26.57
N ASP A 6 6.96 -7.18 -27.04
CA ASP A 6 7.24 -7.63 -28.41
C ASP A 6 6.00 -7.46 -29.33
N MET A 7 4.89 -6.92 -28.83
CA MET A 7 3.64 -6.73 -29.58
C MET A 7 3.38 -5.24 -29.87
N THR A 8 2.71 -4.96 -30.99
CA THR A 8 2.03 -3.66 -31.18
C THR A 8 0.80 -3.57 -30.27
N LEU A 9 0.35 -2.35 -29.96
CA LEU A 9 -0.86 -2.13 -29.13
C LEU A 9 -2.10 -2.82 -29.74
N ALA A 10 -2.25 -2.77 -31.07
CA ALA A 10 -3.37 -3.40 -31.77
C ALA A 10 -3.36 -4.94 -31.64
N GLN A 11 -2.18 -5.57 -31.77
CA GLN A 11 -2.02 -7.00 -31.56
C GLN A 11 -2.34 -7.40 -30.11
N ALA A 12 -1.81 -6.66 -29.14
CA ALA A 12 -2.06 -6.91 -27.73
C ALA A 12 -3.55 -6.77 -27.37
N ASN A 13 -4.22 -5.71 -27.83
CA ASN A 13 -5.66 -5.52 -27.60
C ASN A 13 -6.52 -6.59 -28.28
N THR A 14 -6.16 -7.00 -29.50
CA THR A 14 -6.82 -8.13 -30.18
C THR A 14 -6.69 -9.41 -29.35
N TRP A 15 -5.50 -9.68 -28.83
CA TRP A 15 -5.26 -10.85 -27.98
C TRP A 15 -6.09 -10.83 -26.70
N TYR A 16 -6.17 -9.70 -25.97
CA TYR A 16 -6.98 -9.58 -24.76
C TYR A 16 -8.49 -9.65 -25.03
N THR A 17 -8.92 -9.23 -26.21
CA THR A 17 -10.32 -9.39 -26.65
C THR A 17 -10.65 -10.87 -26.84
N GLN A 18 -9.72 -11.64 -27.43
CA GLN A 18 -9.85 -13.09 -27.63
C GLN A 18 -9.61 -13.90 -26.34
N ASN A 19 -8.97 -13.30 -25.34
CA ASN A 19 -8.58 -13.95 -24.08
C ASN A 19 -9.05 -13.11 -22.86
N PRO A 20 -10.37 -12.91 -22.68
CA PRO A 20 -10.90 -12.04 -21.62
C PRO A 20 -10.47 -12.49 -20.22
N GLN A 21 -10.27 -13.79 -20.01
CA GLN A 21 -9.78 -14.36 -18.76
C GLN A 21 -8.36 -13.91 -18.40
N ALA A 22 -7.56 -13.43 -19.35
CA ALA A 22 -6.20 -12.98 -19.12
C ALA A 22 -6.10 -11.47 -18.86
N ARG A 23 -7.21 -10.75 -18.97
CA ARG A 23 -7.25 -9.31 -18.69
C ARG A 23 -6.98 -9.04 -17.21
N TYR A 24 -6.37 -7.90 -16.92
CA TYR A 24 -6.13 -7.47 -15.54
C TYR A 24 -7.45 -7.08 -14.83
N ASP A 25 -8.33 -6.39 -15.55
CA ASP A 25 -9.67 -5.99 -15.10
C ASP A 25 -10.73 -7.10 -15.20
N ARG A 26 -10.32 -8.35 -15.42
CA ARG A 26 -11.25 -9.49 -15.45
C ARG A 26 -12.12 -9.55 -14.19
N PRO A 27 -13.36 -10.06 -14.27
CA PRO A 27 -14.19 -10.28 -13.10
C PRO A 27 -13.48 -11.15 -12.06
N LEU A 28 -13.55 -10.74 -10.81
CA LEU A 28 -12.93 -11.48 -9.70
C LEU A 28 -13.84 -12.66 -9.32
N PRO A 29 -13.29 -13.88 -9.18
CA PRO A 29 -14.10 -15.04 -8.83
C PRO A 29 -14.62 -14.95 -7.39
N ALA A 30 -15.72 -15.65 -7.11
CA ALA A 30 -16.24 -15.74 -5.75
C ALA A 30 -15.31 -16.54 -4.82
N SER A 31 -15.37 -16.24 -3.51
CA SER A 31 -14.69 -17.04 -2.49
C SER A 31 -15.24 -18.47 -2.47
N ALA A 32 -14.34 -19.45 -2.55
CA ALA A 32 -14.64 -20.87 -2.35
C ALA A 32 -14.65 -21.26 -0.85
N TYR A 33 -14.42 -20.30 0.04
CA TYR A 33 -14.22 -20.54 1.46
C TYR A 33 -15.16 -19.70 2.31
N THR A 34 -15.47 -20.25 3.48
CA THR A 34 -16.02 -19.53 4.63
C THR A 34 -15.10 -19.75 5.84
N ILE A 35 -15.26 -18.97 6.89
CA ILE A 35 -14.52 -19.12 8.14
C ILE A 35 -14.67 -20.53 8.74
N ASN A 36 -13.55 -21.09 9.21
CA ASN A 36 -13.53 -22.13 10.22
C ASN A 36 -13.44 -21.45 11.60
N SER A 37 -14.61 -21.18 12.19
CA SER A 37 -14.71 -20.38 13.41
C SER A 37 -13.93 -20.97 14.59
N ALA A 38 -13.92 -22.30 14.76
CA ALA A 38 -13.21 -22.94 15.86
C ALA A 38 -11.69 -22.72 15.79
N SER A 39 -11.11 -22.90 14.59
CA SER A 39 -9.69 -22.63 14.34
C SER A 39 -9.37 -21.13 14.46
N ALA A 40 -10.22 -20.26 13.92
CA ALA A 40 -10.04 -18.81 14.01
C ALA A 40 -10.07 -18.30 15.46
N GLN A 41 -11.07 -18.73 16.24
CA GLN A 41 -11.21 -18.37 17.66
C GLN A 41 -10.00 -18.84 18.47
N THR A 42 -9.46 -20.00 18.14
CA THR A 42 -8.27 -20.55 18.82
C THR A 42 -7.01 -19.76 18.43
N LEU A 43 -6.83 -19.46 17.14
CA LEU A 43 -5.65 -18.76 16.64
C LEU A 43 -5.55 -17.34 17.21
N TRP A 44 -6.66 -16.59 17.21
CA TRP A 44 -6.68 -15.18 17.62
C TRP A 44 -7.22 -14.96 19.03
N LYS A 45 -7.59 -16.03 19.74
CA LYS A 45 -8.13 -15.99 21.11
C LYS A 45 -9.35 -15.06 21.25
N ASP A 46 -10.17 -14.99 20.22
CA ASP A 46 -11.37 -14.14 20.18
C ASP A 46 -12.62 -15.00 19.91
N PRO A 47 -13.50 -15.22 20.91
CA PRO A 47 -14.71 -16.04 20.76
C PRO A 47 -15.79 -15.39 19.89
N THR A 48 -15.64 -14.12 19.51
CA THR A 48 -16.60 -13.41 18.67
C THR A 48 -16.43 -13.69 17.18
N LEU A 49 -15.33 -14.37 16.78
CA LEU A 49 -15.04 -14.76 15.40
C LEU A 49 -15.96 -15.90 14.94
N LYS A 50 -17.14 -15.55 14.43
CA LYS A 50 -18.22 -16.50 14.09
C LYS A 50 -18.60 -16.47 12.60
N THR A 51 -18.28 -15.40 11.89
CA THR A 51 -18.72 -15.16 10.51
C THR A 51 -17.56 -14.66 9.64
N ASP A 52 -17.66 -14.76 8.32
CA ASP A 52 -16.66 -14.20 7.40
C ASP A 52 -16.43 -12.70 7.68
N ARG A 53 -17.51 -11.97 7.97
CA ARG A 53 -17.50 -10.54 8.34
C ARG A 53 -16.70 -10.28 9.61
N SER A 54 -16.76 -11.18 10.60
CA SER A 54 -16.01 -11.03 11.85
C SER A 54 -14.49 -11.08 11.66
N LEU A 55 -13.99 -11.65 10.56
CA LEU A 55 -12.56 -11.66 10.26
C LEU A 55 -12.02 -10.30 9.78
N VAL A 56 -12.90 -9.41 9.31
CA VAL A 56 -12.50 -8.19 8.58
C VAL A 56 -13.14 -6.91 9.13
N THR A 57 -13.87 -7.03 10.24
CA THR A 57 -14.50 -5.92 10.94
C THR A 57 -13.90 -5.76 12.31
N LYS A 58 -13.84 -4.53 12.80
CA LYS A 58 -13.63 -4.22 14.20
C LYS A 58 -14.96 -3.98 14.90
N LEU A 59 -14.96 -4.01 16.21
CA LEU A 59 -16.09 -3.65 17.06
C LEU A 59 -15.76 -2.36 17.80
N ILE A 60 -16.65 -1.37 17.75
CA ILE A 60 -16.54 -0.10 18.48
C ILE A 60 -17.83 0.20 19.24
N GLU A 61 -17.72 0.91 20.36
CA GLU A 61 -18.90 1.32 21.13
C GLU A 61 -19.40 2.70 20.69
N VAL A 62 -20.68 2.79 20.32
CA VAL A 62 -21.40 4.03 19.97
C VAL A 62 -22.70 4.09 20.76
N GLY A 63 -22.89 5.13 21.58
CA GLY A 63 -24.11 5.29 22.38
C GLY A 63 -24.42 4.12 23.32
N GLY A 64 -23.39 3.48 23.88
CA GLY A 64 -23.54 2.31 24.76
C GLY A 64 -23.80 0.98 24.04
N LYS A 65 -23.66 0.95 22.70
CA LYS A 65 -23.87 -0.26 21.88
C LYS A 65 -22.63 -0.58 21.07
N TRP A 66 -22.30 -1.87 20.99
CA TRP A 66 -21.23 -2.35 20.12
C TRP A 66 -21.71 -2.41 18.67
N GLU A 67 -20.96 -1.77 17.78
CA GLU A 67 -21.18 -1.74 16.35
C GLU A 67 -20.00 -2.34 15.60
N GLU A 68 -20.27 -3.05 14.50
CA GLU A 68 -19.22 -3.50 13.57
C GLU A 68 -18.80 -2.36 12.64
N VAL A 69 -17.50 -2.12 12.58
CA VAL A 69 -16.88 -1.15 11.68
C VAL A 69 -16.09 -1.91 10.62
N PRO A 70 -16.39 -1.72 9.32
CA PRO A 70 -15.55 -2.25 8.28
C PRO A 70 -14.19 -1.56 8.32
N THR A 71 -13.12 -2.34 8.33
CA THR A 71 -11.75 -1.80 8.48
C THR A 71 -10.97 -1.77 7.18
N HIS A 72 -11.21 -2.75 6.32
CA HIS A 72 -10.42 -2.98 5.12
C HIS A 72 -11.29 -3.16 3.87
N ILE A 73 -12.62 -3.19 4.01
CA ILE A 73 -13.56 -3.46 2.93
C ILE A 73 -14.58 -2.34 2.83
N HIS A 74 -14.99 -1.97 1.62
CA HIS A 74 -15.99 -0.92 1.44
C HIS A 74 -17.41 -1.49 1.49
N SER A 75 -17.57 -2.76 1.10
CA SER A 75 -18.85 -3.44 1.12
C SER A 75 -18.69 -4.96 1.28
N ASP A 76 -19.80 -5.65 1.54
CA ASP A 76 -19.83 -7.11 1.63
C ASP A 76 -19.48 -7.79 0.29
N LYS A 77 -19.51 -7.08 -0.84
CA LYS A 77 -19.02 -7.61 -2.13
C LYS A 77 -17.50 -7.81 -2.14
N ASP A 78 -16.80 -7.11 -1.25
CA ASP A 78 -15.35 -7.22 -1.08
C ASP A 78 -14.97 -8.37 -0.12
N LEU A 79 -15.96 -9.01 0.54
CA LEU A 79 -15.78 -10.20 1.38
C LEU A 79 -15.45 -11.43 0.53
N ARG A 80 -14.21 -11.50 0.06
CA ARG A 80 -13.65 -12.68 -0.60
C ARG A 80 -12.54 -13.25 0.25
N LEU A 81 -12.74 -14.44 0.81
CA LEU A 81 -11.71 -15.16 1.55
C LEU A 81 -10.87 -15.97 0.56
N ILE A 82 -9.56 -15.80 0.60
CA ILE A 82 -8.61 -16.43 -0.29
C ILE A 82 -7.65 -17.26 0.56
N ALA A 83 -7.54 -18.54 0.27
CA ALA A 83 -6.71 -19.45 1.06
C ALA A 83 -5.25 -19.40 0.58
N TYR A 84 -4.32 -19.37 1.54
CA TYR A 84 -2.91 -19.63 1.28
C TYR A 84 -2.33 -20.65 2.27
N GLN A 85 -1.18 -21.20 1.90
CA GLN A 85 -0.36 -22.06 2.76
C GLN A 85 1.03 -21.44 2.97
N ASN A 86 1.63 -21.70 4.13
CA ASN A 86 3.00 -21.24 4.44
C ASN A 86 4.11 -22.15 3.94
N VAL A 87 3.84 -22.94 2.91
CA VAL A 87 4.77 -23.94 2.39
C VAL A 87 5.40 -23.49 1.08
N TRP A 88 6.73 -23.40 1.08
CA TRP A 88 7.57 -22.87 -0.01
C TRP A 88 7.47 -23.66 -1.33
N LYS A 89 7.10 -24.94 -1.29
CA LYS A 89 7.10 -25.83 -2.47
C LYS A 89 5.71 -26.19 -2.98
N THR A 90 4.65 -25.78 -2.28
CA THR A 90 3.28 -26.17 -2.66
C THR A 90 2.72 -25.22 -3.70
N LYS A 91 2.06 -25.78 -4.71
CA LYS A 91 1.29 -24.98 -5.68
C LYS A 91 0.14 -24.30 -4.96
N GLN A 92 0.16 -22.97 -4.91
CA GLN A 92 -0.90 -22.15 -4.29
C GLN A 92 -2.05 -21.96 -5.29
N ARG A 93 -2.71 -23.07 -5.65
CA ARG A 93 -3.67 -23.10 -6.77
C ARG A 93 -4.85 -22.14 -6.59
N ASP A 94 -5.28 -21.89 -5.36
CA ASP A 94 -6.37 -20.95 -5.09
C ASP A 94 -5.97 -19.51 -5.42
N LEU A 95 -4.73 -19.11 -5.09
CA LEU A 95 -4.20 -17.77 -5.40
C LEU A 95 -4.26 -17.49 -6.91
N LEU A 96 -3.95 -18.49 -7.74
CA LEU A 96 -3.95 -18.35 -9.21
C LEU A 96 -5.31 -18.01 -9.82
N ARG A 97 -6.41 -18.18 -9.07
CA ARG A 97 -7.75 -17.73 -9.49
C ARG A 97 -7.87 -16.21 -9.43
N PHE A 98 -7.13 -15.57 -8.54
CA PHE A 98 -7.23 -14.13 -8.25
C PHE A 98 -6.07 -13.33 -8.85
N ILE A 99 -4.87 -13.91 -8.91
CA ILE A 99 -3.65 -13.27 -9.44
C ILE A 99 -3.00 -14.16 -10.49
N GLN A 100 -2.75 -13.61 -11.68
CA GLN A 100 -2.08 -14.31 -12.77
C GLN A 100 -0.57 -14.11 -12.74
N PRO A 101 0.22 -15.03 -13.34
CA PRO A 101 1.65 -14.83 -13.49
C PRO A 101 1.99 -13.46 -14.07
N GLY A 102 2.87 -12.72 -13.41
CA GLY A 102 3.36 -11.41 -13.82
C GLY A 102 2.49 -10.20 -13.47
N GLU A 103 1.27 -10.37 -12.93
CA GLU A 103 0.58 -9.19 -12.38
C GLU A 103 1.05 -8.88 -10.96
N TRP A 104 0.97 -7.58 -10.65
CA TRP A 104 1.33 -6.98 -9.39
C TRP A 104 0.08 -6.49 -8.68
N TYR A 105 0.07 -6.71 -7.38
CA TYR A 105 -0.97 -6.33 -6.45
C TYR A 105 -0.33 -5.76 -5.20
N LEU A 106 -1.02 -4.81 -4.58
CA LEU A 106 -0.62 -4.25 -3.30
C LEU A 106 -1.22 -5.10 -2.18
N GLY A 107 -0.42 -5.45 -1.19
CA GLY A 107 -0.82 -6.16 0.01
C GLY A 107 -0.84 -5.25 1.21
N SER A 108 -1.87 -5.33 2.04
CA SER A 108 -1.90 -4.64 3.34
C SER A 108 -2.09 -5.67 4.44
N SER A 109 -0.98 -6.08 5.08
CA SER A 109 -1.01 -7.00 6.21
C SER A 109 -1.61 -6.31 7.43
N HIS A 110 -2.38 -7.06 8.21
CA HIS A 110 -3.04 -6.48 9.37
C HIS A 110 -3.23 -7.42 10.56
N HIS A 111 -3.30 -6.85 11.77
CA HIS A 111 -3.58 -7.60 13.01
C HIS A 111 -5.07 -7.86 13.27
N ASN A 112 -5.99 -7.48 12.38
CA ASN A 112 -7.33 -8.08 12.42
C ASN A 112 -7.22 -9.54 11.98
N PRO A 113 -7.88 -10.51 12.63
CA PRO A 113 -8.92 -10.41 13.65
C PRO A 113 -8.41 -10.35 15.10
N GLY A 114 -7.10 -10.50 15.34
CA GLY A 114 -6.50 -10.54 16.69
C GLY A 114 -6.73 -9.30 17.56
N ASN A 115 -6.97 -8.13 16.94
CA ASN A 115 -7.29 -6.89 17.64
C ASN A 115 -8.67 -6.34 17.24
N ARG A 116 -9.72 -7.16 17.39
CA ARG A 116 -11.06 -6.81 16.92
C ARG A 116 -11.73 -5.67 17.69
N HIS A 117 -11.52 -5.59 19.00
CA HIS A 117 -12.22 -4.63 19.86
C HIS A 117 -11.48 -3.29 19.97
N ILE A 118 -12.16 -2.20 19.62
CA ILE A 118 -11.72 -0.83 19.83
C ILE A 118 -12.22 -0.37 21.21
N VAL A 119 -11.32 -0.36 22.20
CA VAL A 119 -11.63 0.01 23.60
C VAL A 119 -10.70 1.12 24.07
N GLN A 120 -11.18 1.99 24.96
CA GLN A 120 -10.43 3.12 25.50
C GLN A 120 -9.05 2.72 26.08
N SER A 121 -8.98 1.60 26.81
CA SER A 121 -7.75 1.13 27.46
C SER A 121 -6.61 0.84 26.48
N VAL A 122 -6.91 0.51 25.22
CA VAL A 122 -5.90 0.27 24.17
C VAL A 122 -5.21 1.58 23.78
N PHE A 123 -5.94 2.70 23.77
CA PHE A 123 -5.45 4.00 23.33
C PHE A 123 -4.67 4.77 24.40
N HIS A 124 -4.76 4.36 25.66
CA HIS A 124 -3.88 4.87 26.71
C HIS A 124 -2.43 4.35 26.58
N ASN A 125 -2.19 3.36 25.70
CA ASN A 125 -0.87 2.92 25.30
C ASN A 125 -0.54 3.52 23.92
N GLU A 126 0.53 4.32 23.83
CA GLU A 126 0.93 5.05 22.62
C GLU A 126 1.12 4.13 21.39
N GLU A 127 1.83 3.01 21.58
CA GLU A 127 2.12 2.03 20.52
C GLU A 127 0.86 1.28 20.07
N LYS A 128 0.05 0.79 21.03
CA LYS A 128 -1.19 0.06 20.71
C LYS A 128 -2.25 0.98 20.12
N GLY A 129 -2.32 2.22 20.58
CA GLY A 129 -3.17 3.27 20.00
C GLY A 129 -2.79 3.55 18.54
N LEU A 130 -1.48 3.64 18.24
CA LEU A 130 -0.96 3.75 16.87
C LEU A 130 -1.30 2.55 15.99
N GLU A 131 -1.20 1.34 16.52
CA GLU A 131 -1.60 0.14 15.78
C GLU A 131 -3.10 0.09 15.52
N MET A 132 -3.93 0.65 16.40
CA MET A 132 -5.36 0.81 16.15
C MET A 132 -5.66 1.93 15.15
N LEU A 133 -4.89 3.02 15.14
CA LEU A 133 -4.99 4.13 14.17
C LEU A 133 -4.88 3.64 12.73
N LYS A 134 -4.03 2.65 12.49
CA LYS A 134 -3.85 2.10 11.14
C LYS A 134 -4.95 1.11 10.73
N PHE A 135 -6.08 1.00 11.45
CA PHE A 135 -7.01 -0.13 11.36
C PHE A 135 -6.36 -1.50 11.55
N SER A 136 -5.23 -1.51 12.27
CA SER A 136 -4.32 -2.64 12.36
C SER A 136 -3.59 -3.00 11.06
N ILE A 137 -3.64 -2.18 10.01
CA ILE A 137 -2.73 -2.29 8.85
C ILE A 137 -1.35 -1.84 9.26
N THR A 138 -0.42 -2.76 9.28
CA THR A 138 0.91 -2.53 9.83
C THR A 138 1.99 -2.46 8.77
N HIS A 139 1.74 -3.10 7.63
CA HIS A 139 2.77 -3.37 6.67
C HIS A 139 2.18 -3.45 5.25
N ILE A 140 2.88 -2.82 4.32
CA ILE A 140 2.60 -2.89 2.90
C ILE A 140 3.53 -3.90 2.24
N ARG A 141 2.95 -4.78 1.41
CA ARG A 141 3.66 -5.81 0.65
C ARG A 141 3.41 -5.63 -0.83
N ASN A 142 4.34 -6.07 -1.66
CA ASN A 142 4.10 -6.26 -3.08
C ASN A 142 3.81 -7.74 -3.31
N TYR A 143 2.65 -8.06 -3.86
CA TYR A 143 2.27 -9.42 -4.21
C TYR A 143 2.36 -9.59 -5.72
N ILE A 144 3.16 -10.57 -6.15
CA ILE A 144 3.43 -10.80 -7.56
C ILE A 144 3.02 -12.22 -7.92
N GLY A 145 2.19 -12.35 -8.94
CA GLY A 145 1.78 -13.65 -9.45
C GLY A 145 2.94 -14.36 -10.14
N VAL A 146 3.07 -15.66 -9.89
CA VAL A 146 4.11 -16.52 -10.48
C VAL A 146 3.48 -17.81 -10.97
N ALA A 147 4.19 -18.61 -11.77
CA ALA A 147 3.63 -19.79 -12.44
C ALA A 147 2.87 -20.77 -11.51
N ASN A 148 3.29 -20.90 -10.24
CA ASN A 148 2.72 -21.82 -9.26
C ASN A 148 2.00 -21.13 -8.08
N GLY A 149 1.67 -19.83 -8.20
CA GLY A 149 1.00 -19.11 -7.14
C GLY A 149 1.30 -17.62 -7.13
N MET A 150 1.69 -17.12 -5.97
CA MET A 150 2.03 -15.73 -5.72
C MET A 150 3.18 -15.68 -4.74
N VAL A 151 4.04 -14.67 -4.87
CA VAL A 151 5.10 -14.36 -3.92
C VAL A 151 4.90 -12.96 -3.36
N ALA A 152 5.08 -12.82 -2.05
CA ALA A 152 5.22 -11.51 -1.42
C ALA A 152 6.69 -11.10 -1.53
N THR A 153 6.95 -10.01 -2.23
CA THR A 153 8.26 -9.37 -2.30
C THR A 153 8.21 -8.16 -1.38
N ASP A 154 8.83 -8.27 -0.21
CA ASP A 154 8.82 -7.28 0.88
C ASP A 154 10.24 -7.00 1.44
N SER A 155 10.39 -5.77 1.91
CA SER A 155 11.38 -5.23 2.85
C SER A 155 11.55 -6.10 4.10
N PRO A 156 12.66 -6.03 4.86
CA PRO A 156 13.25 -7.18 5.54
C PRO A 156 12.26 -8.06 6.29
N ARG A 157 12.25 -9.32 5.88
CA ARG A 157 11.45 -10.42 6.42
C ARG A 157 11.88 -10.88 7.81
N SER A 158 12.45 -10.03 8.67
CA SER A 158 12.83 -10.48 10.03
C SER A 158 11.63 -11.14 10.72
N TYR A 159 10.47 -10.49 10.70
CA TYR A 159 9.21 -11.03 11.19
C TYR A 159 8.73 -12.25 10.36
N ALA A 160 8.67 -12.14 9.03
CA ALA A 160 8.18 -13.24 8.18
C ALA A 160 9.04 -14.51 8.29
N ASN A 161 10.35 -14.39 8.50
CA ASN A 161 11.27 -15.48 8.72
C ASN A 161 11.12 -16.05 10.15
N GLN A 162 11.00 -15.20 11.17
CA GLN A 162 10.73 -15.62 12.56
C GLN A 162 9.41 -16.41 12.67
N HIS A 163 8.42 -16.06 11.86
CA HIS A 163 7.07 -16.63 11.92
C HIS A 163 6.75 -17.60 10.77
N ALA A 164 7.77 -18.11 10.09
CA ALA A 164 7.65 -19.14 9.04
C ALA A 164 6.57 -18.81 7.97
N ALA A 165 6.56 -17.58 7.45
CA ALA A 165 5.53 -17.03 6.56
C ALA A 165 5.39 -17.70 5.17
N GLY A 166 6.30 -18.58 4.78
CA GLY A 166 6.33 -19.12 3.41
C GLY A 166 6.39 -18.03 2.35
N HIS A 167 5.58 -18.16 1.29
CA HIS A 167 5.54 -17.21 0.17
C HIS A 167 4.60 -16.01 0.36
N VAL A 168 3.73 -16.02 1.37
CA VAL A 168 2.58 -15.09 1.42
C VAL A 168 2.56 -14.23 2.68
N ASN A 169 2.28 -14.81 3.86
CA ASN A 169 2.28 -14.11 5.15
C ASN A 169 2.30 -15.12 6.32
N PRO A 170 2.71 -14.74 7.55
CA PRO A 170 2.49 -15.58 8.73
C PRO A 170 1.02 -15.95 8.95
N LYS A 171 0.77 -17.15 9.49
CA LYS A 171 -0.58 -17.71 9.65
C LYS A 171 -1.52 -16.82 10.46
N ASP A 172 -1.01 -16.18 11.50
CA ASP A 172 -1.72 -15.27 12.40
C ASP A 172 -1.79 -13.83 11.88
N TYR A 173 -1.20 -13.58 10.71
CA TYR A 173 -1.15 -12.27 10.07
C TYR A 173 -1.80 -12.31 8.69
N PRO A 174 -3.11 -12.08 8.58
CA PRO A 174 -3.77 -12.00 7.28
C PRO A 174 -3.36 -10.73 6.52
N SER A 175 -3.71 -10.70 5.24
CA SER A 175 -3.45 -9.54 4.38
C SER A 175 -4.58 -9.34 3.39
N LEU A 176 -4.95 -8.09 3.17
CA LEU A 176 -5.85 -7.74 2.08
C LEU A 176 -5.03 -7.50 0.80
N LEU A 177 -5.50 -8.12 -0.29
CA LEU A 177 -4.96 -7.95 -1.62
C LEU A 177 -5.74 -6.85 -2.35
N TRP A 178 -5.04 -5.90 -2.97
CA TRP A 178 -5.58 -4.77 -3.71
C TRP A 178 -5.06 -4.78 -5.14
N ARG A 179 -5.95 -4.55 -6.11
CA ARG A 179 -5.58 -4.32 -7.52
C ARG A 179 -5.78 -2.87 -7.91
N ILE A 180 -5.01 -2.40 -8.87
CA ILE A 180 -5.18 -1.08 -9.47
C ILE A 180 -6.45 -1.09 -10.34
N ARG A 181 -7.31 -0.10 -10.16
CA ARG A 181 -8.44 0.19 -11.05
C ARG A 181 -8.16 1.53 -11.74
N PHE A 182 -7.91 1.49 -13.05
CA PHE A 182 -7.59 2.69 -13.82
C PHE A 182 -8.84 3.57 -14.05
N LEU A 183 -8.71 4.88 -13.85
CA LEU A 183 -9.83 5.83 -13.91
C LEU A 183 -9.84 6.61 -15.22
N GLY A 184 -10.11 5.90 -16.31
CA GLY A 184 -10.18 6.46 -17.65
C GLY A 184 -10.27 5.37 -18.69
N ASP A 185 -10.31 5.77 -19.96
CA ASP A 185 -10.29 4.83 -21.08
C ASP A 185 -8.88 4.28 -21.30
N ILE A 186 -8.49 3.32 -20.47
CA ILE A 186 -7.23 2.57 -20.55
C ILE A 186 -7.55 1.16 -21.03
N SER A 187 -7.02 0.80 -22.20
CA SER A 187 -7.30 -0.50 -22.82
C SER A 187 -6.71 -1.66 -22.01
N PRO A 188 -7.24 -2.89 -22.14
CA PRO A 188 -6.73 -4.04 -21.37
C PRO A 188 -5.23 -4.29 -21.56
N ALA A 189 -4.69 -4.04 -22.77
CA ALA A 189 -3.26 -4.16 -23.02
C ALA A 189 -2.45 -3.10 -22.24
N GLU A 190 -2.93 -1.86 -22.21
CA GLU A 190 -2.29 -0.77 -21.45
C GLU A 190 -2.33 -1.05 -19.95
N GLN A 191 -3.49 -1.46 -19.41
CA GLN A 191 -3.61 -1.81 -17.98
C GLN A 191 -2.60 -2.88 -17.59
N ARG A 192 -2.49 -3.94 -18.39
CA ARG A 192 -1.50 -4.99 -18.16
C ARG A 192 -0.07 -4.46 -18.25
N ALA A 193 0.25 -3.67 -19.27
CA ALA A 193 1.59 -3.13 -19.45
C ALA A 193 2.00 -2.20 -18.30
N TYR A 194 1.08 -1.37 -17.79
CA TYR A 194 1.29 -0.57 -16.58
C TYR A 194 1.58 -1.44 -15.36
N VAL A 195 0.76 -2.48 -15.12
CA VAL A 195 0.95 -3.39 -13.98
C VAL A 195 2.28 -4.14 -14.08
N ASN A 196 2.68 -4.59 -15.27
CA ASN A 196 3.98 -5.23 -15.49
C ASN A 196 5.13 -4.24 -15.24
N ASN A 197 4.95 -2.97 -15.59
CA ASN A 197 5.96 -1.93 -15.32
C ASN A 197 6.04 -1.58 -13.83
N VAL A 198 4.91 -1.51 -13.11
CA VAL A 198 4.87 -1.36 -11.64
C VAL A 198 5.60 -2.53 -10.98
N ARG A 199 5.30 -3.78 -11.38
CA ARG A 199 6.03 -4.97 -10.93
C ARG A 199 7.54 -4.80 -11.09
N THR A 200 7.99 -4.43 -12.30
CA THR A 200 9.41 -4.26 -12.59
C THR A 200 10.04 -3.21 -11.68
N TRP A 201 9.42 -2.03 -11.53
CA TRP A 201 9.92 -1.00 -10.62
C TRP A 201 9.94 -1.44 -9.15
N SER A 202 8.91 -2.11 -8.65
CA SER A 202 8.89 -2.68 -7.30
C SER A 202 10.09 -3.60 -7.07
N MET A 203 10.42 -4.46 -8.03
CA MET A 203 11.57 -5.36 -7.94
C MET A 203 12.92 -4.62 -7.99
N LEU A 204 13.03 -3.59 -8.82
CA LEU A 204 14.26 -2.78 -8.88
C LEU A 204 14.48 -2.01 -7.58
N LEU A 205 13.41 -1.41 -7.01
CA LEU A 205 13.44 -0.76 -5.71
C LEU A 205 13.92 -1.74 -4.63
N GLN A 206 13.24 -2.88 -4.51
CA GLN A 206 13.58 -3.93 -3.54
C GLN A 206 15.07 -4.29 -3.54
N LYS A 207 15.68 -4.37 -4.72
CA LYS A 207 17.07 -4.83 -4.87
C LYS A 207 18.09 -3.89 -4.24
N VAL A 208 17.85 -2.58 -4.27
CA VAL A 208 18.88 -1.57 -3.93
C VAL A 208 18.49 -0.60 -2.83
N THR A 209 17.22 -0.50 -2.45
CA THR A 209 16.80 0.41 -1.37
C THR A 209 17.08 -0.20 0.00
N LYS A 210 17.58 0.61 0.93
CA LYS A 210 17.73 0.22 2.33
C LYS A 210 16.45 0.57 3.09
N PHE A 211 15.83 -0.46 3.66
CA PHE A 211 14.77 -0.34 4.61
C PHE A 211 15.33 -0.09 6.02
N PRO A 212 14.79 0.91 6.69
CA PRO A 212 15.25 1.33 8.01
C PRO A 212 14.63 0.48 9.15
N PRO A 213 15.31 0.33 10.31
CA PRO A 213 15.00 -0.71 11.31
C PRO A 213 13.87 -0.40 12.31
N ASP A 214 13.53 0.87 12.56
CA ASP A 214 12.54 1.30 13.57
C ASP A 214 11.57 2.33 12.98
N TYR A 215 10.31 1.97 12.73
CA TYR A 215 9.38 2.80 11.95
C TYR A 215 7.97 2.88 12.54
N ASN A 216 7.60 4.11 12.91
CA ASN A 216 6.26 4.48 13.34
C ASN A 216 5.56 5.51 12.43
N GLY A 217 6.03 5.66 11.18
CA GLY A 217 5.37 6.51 10.18
C GLY A 217 5.57 8.02 10.38
N ASN A 218 6.61 8.41 11.11
CA ASN A 218 7.03 9.80 11.39
C ASN A 218 7.98 10.40 10.34
N ASP A 219 8.36 9.64 9.31
CA ASP A 219 9.44 10.03 8.43
C ASP A 219 9.01 11.03 7.35
N ASN A 220 9.84 12.05 7.16
CA ASN A 220 9.71 13.00 6.08
C ASN A 220 9.78 12.26 4.74
N LEU A 221 8.72 12.32 3.95
CA LEU A 221 8.77 11.80 2.59
C LEU A 221 9.64 12.71 1.72
N MET A 222 10.88 12.30 1.48
CA MET A 222 11.78 13.03 0.59
C MET A 222 11.22 13.10 -0.83
N THR A 223 10.53 12.06 -1.28
CA THR A 223 9.99 11.90 -2.63
C THR A 223 8.59 12.52 -2.81
N ASN A 224 8.35 13.67 -2.19
CA ASN A 224 7.04 14.33 -2.16
C ASN A 224 6.62 15.09 -3.43
N SER A 225 7.44 15.06 -4.49
CA SER A 225 7.12 15.69 -5.77
C SER A 225 7.53 14.82 -6.94
N TYR A 226 6.91 15.05 -8.11
CA TYR A 226 7.22 14.31 -9.33
C TYR A 226 8.73 14.31 -9.66
N ALA A 227 9.37 15.48 -9.61
CA ALA A 227 10.80 15.61 -9.92
C ALA A 227 11.67 14.76 -8.99
N LYS A 228 11.37 14.76 -7.69
CA LYS A 228 12.12 13.98 -6.70
C LYS A 228 11.88 12.47 -6.85
N VAL A 229 10.66 12.04 -7.19
CA VAL A 229 10.41 10.63 -7.52
C VAL A 229 11.24 10.20 -8.74
N MET A 230 11.30 11.03 -9.78
CA MET A 230 12.12 10.72 -10.96
C MET A 230 13.62 10.70 -10.63
N GLU A 231 14.11 11.65 -9.83
CA GLU A 231 15.49 11.65 -9.33
C GLU A 231 15.83 10.35 -8.58
N PHE A 232 14.95 9.94 -7.66
CA PHE A 232 15.07 8.67 -6.94
C PHE A 232 15.11 7.48 -7.88
N GLY A 233 14.19 7.43 -8.86
CA GLY A 233 14.19 6.40 -9.91
C GLY A 233 15.48 6.35 -10.72
N GLY A 234 16.07 7.51 -11.01
CA GLY A 234 17.38 7.62 -11.65
C GLY A 234 18.51 7.02 -10.81
N ASN A 235 18.50 7.25 -9.49
CA ASN A 235 19.44 6.64 -8.55
C ASN A 235 19.27 5.13 -8.45
N VAL A 236 18.04 4.62 -8.44
CA VAL A 236 17.73 3.18 -8.47
C VAL A 236 18.31 2.53 -9.72
N LEU A 237 18.04 3.07 -10.91
CA LEU A 237 18.58 2.52 -12.16
C LEU A 237 20.12 2.57 -12.17
N ASN A 238 20.73 3.67 -11.73
CA ASN A 238 22.17 3.79 -11.64
C ASN A 238 22.78 2.76 -10.68
N ALA A 239 22.17 2.57 -9.51
CA ALA A 239 22.64 1.62 -8.50
C ALA A 239 22.57 0.18 -9.01
N VAL A 240 21.43 -0.23 -9.58
CA VAL A 240 21.28 -1.58 -10.15
C VAL A 240 22.30 -1.80 -11.27
N LEU A 241 22.58 -0.79 -12.09
CA LEU A 241 23.60 -0.84 -13.15
C LEU A 241 25.06 -0.74 -12.64
N GLY A 242 25.29 -0.71 -11.33
CA GLY A 242 26.62 -0.83 -10.72
C GLY A 242 27.20 0.46 -10.13
N SER A 243 26.47 1.57 -10.11
CA SER A 243 26.94 2.82 -9.50
C SER A 243 26.93 2.72 -7.97
N ARG A 244 28.12 2.62 -7.37
CA ARG A 244 28.29 2.62 -5.92
C ARG A 244 27.91 3.95 -5.26
N THR A 245 28.10 5.07 -5.97
CA THR A 245 27.69 6.39 -5.47
C THR A 245 26.17 6.48 -5.37
N ALA A 246 25.44 6.04 -6.40
CA ALA A 246 23.98 6.03 -6.35
C ALA A 246 23.46 5.08 -5.26
N LEU A 247 24.10 3.92 -5.09
CA LEU A 247 23.79 3.00 -4.00
C LEU A 247 24.02 3.66 -2.62
N ALA A 248 25.15 4.34 -2.43
CA ALA A 248 25.44 5.05 -1.18
C ALA A 248 24.43 6.18 -0.90
N THR A 249 23.98 6.90 -1.94
CA THR A 249 22.89 7.88 -1.83
C THR A 249 21.62 7.23 -1.30
N LEU A 250 21.15 6.15 -1.94
CA LEU A 250 19.95 5.39 -1.53
C LEU A 250 20.03 4.78 -0.12
N HIS A 251 21.23 4.69 0.46
CA HIS A 251 21.44 4.14 1.81
C HIS A 251 21.72 5.22 2.86
N SER A 252 21.87 6.47 2.43
CA SER A 252 21.95 7.60 3.34
C SER A 252 20.68 7.67 4.20
N GLN A 253 20.81 8.16 5.44
CA GLN A 253 19.68 8.20 6.37
C GLN A 253 18.48 8.96 5.81
N ALA A 254 18.71 9.98 4.97
CA ALA A 254 17.64 10.78 4.37
C ALA A 254 16.90 10.04 3.24
N GLU A 255 17.53 9.07 2.56
CA GLU A 255 16.97 8.38 1.39
C GLU A 255 16.49 6.95 1.73
N GLN A 256 16.55 6.56 3.01
CA GLN A 256 15.97 5.31 3.45
C GLN A 256 14.45 5.40 3.34
N VAL A 257 13.86 4.40 2.69
CA VAL A 257 12.43 4.39 2.37
C VAL A 257 11.71 3.33 3.19
N TYR A 258 10.55 3.65 3.73
CA TYR A 258 9.72 2.69 4.46
C TYR A 258 8.95 1.76 3.51
N CYS A 259 8.35 0.68 4.03
CA CYS A 259 7.67 -0.32 3.18
C CYS A 259 6.46 0.25 2.41
N SER A 260 5.70 1.17 3.00
CA SER A 260 4.60 1.86 2.30
C SER A 260 5.13 2.89 1.30
N GLU A 261 6.24 3.56 1.58
CA GLU A 261 6.87 4.43 0.58
C GLU A 261 7.38 3.62 -0.62
N ALA A 262 8.18 2.58 -0.39
CA ALA A 262 8.74 1.78 -1.47
C ALA A 262 7.67 0.97 -2.22
N GLY A 263 6.79 0.29 -1.48
CA GLY A 263 5.83 -0.66 -2.02
C GLY A 263 4.54 -0.04 -2.56
N MET A 264 4.19 1.18 -2.14
CA MET A 264 3.01 1.88 -2.66
C MET A 264 3.42 3.17 -3.37
N HIS A 265 4.02 4.15 -2.67
CA HIS A 265 4.29 5.47 -3.26
C HIS A 265 5.23 5.44 -4.46
N LEU A 266 6.43 4.90 -4.28
CA LEU A 266 7.46 4.84 -5.31
C LEU A 266 7.11 3.82 -6.40
N ALA A 267 6.65 2.63 -6.01
CA ALA A 267 6.21 1.60 -6.95
C ALA A 267 5.12 2.12 -7.91
N LEU A 268 4.08 2.77 -7.40
CA LEU A 268 3.00 3.31 -8.23
C LEU A 268 3.47 4.52 -9.04
N ASN A 269 4.15 5.49 -8.43
CA ASN A 269 4.55 6.69 -9.16
C ASN A 269 5.61 6.40 -10.24
N LEU A 270 6.62 5.57 -9.98
CA LEU A 270 7.59 5.17 -11.00
C LEU A 270 6.94 4.23 -12.02
N GLY A 271 6.18 3.25 -11.55
CA GLY A 271 5.50 2.26 -12.40
C GLY A 271 4.49 2.86 -13.37
N LEU A 272 3.84 3.95 -13.01
CA LEU A 272 2.80 4.58 -13.83
C LEU A 272 3.30 5.82 -14.57
N ASN A 273 4.35 6.51 -14.09
CA ASN A 273 4.90 7.69 -14.76
C ASN A 273 6.20 7.46 -15.55
N ALA A 274 6.92 6.38 -15.31
CA ALA A 274 8.19 6.10 -15.98
C ALA A 274 8.17 4.68 -16.59
N PRO A 275 7.46 4.48 -17.72
CA PRO A 275 7.57 3.25 -18.49
C PRO A 275 9.04 2.88 -18.75
N LEU A 276 9.45 1.65 -18.46
CA LEU A 276 10.81 1.18 -18.75
C LEU A 276 10.94 0.77 -20.23
N ASN A 277 10.78 1.75 -21.10
CA ASN A 277 10.99 1.65 -22.55
C ASN A 277 12.01 2.70 -23.02
N GLN A 278 12.44 2.61 -24.27
CA GLN A 278 13.48 3.49 -24.82
C GLN A 278 13.14 4.98 -24.69
N ALA A 279 11.92 5.36 -25.06
CA ALA A 279 11.51 6.76 -25.11
C ALA A 279 11.55 7.39 -23.70
N SER A 280 10.90 6.75 -22.73
CA SER A 280 10.82 7.24 -21.36
C SER A 280 12.16 7.19 -20.64
N VAL A 281 12.93 6.10 -20.76
CA VAL A 281 14.25 6.00 -20.13
C VAL A 281 15.21 7.05 -20.69
N SER A 282 15.22 7.24 -22.01
CA SER A 282 16.10 8.22 -22.65
C SER A 282 15.76 9.65 -22.21
N ALA A 283 14.46 9.98 -22.15
CA ALA A 283 13.99 11.31 -21.78
C ALA A 283 14.19 11.63 -20.29
N LEU A 284 13.91 10.67 -19.40
CA LEU A 284 13.91 10.91 -17.95
C LEU A 284 15.27 10.65 -17.30
N PHE A 285 16.04 9.69 -17.81
CA PHE A 285 17.24 9.21 -17.13
C PHE A 285 18.51 9.28 -17.97
N GLY A 286 18.42 9.60 -19.26
CA GLY A 286 19.54 9.72 -20.19
C GLY A 286 19.54 8.67 -21.29
N ALA A 287 19.82 9.10 -22.53
CA ALA A 287 19.74 8.26 -23.73
C ALA A 287 20.73 7.07 -23.74
N ASP A 288 21.88 7.21 -23.08
CA ASP A 288 22.91 6.18 -22.98
C ASP A 288 22.53 5.02 -22.05
N LYS A 289 21.47 5.17 -21.23
CA LYS A 289 21.05 4.15 -20.27
C LYS A 289 20.21 3.03 -20.88
N TRP A 290 19.42 3.32 -21.92
CA TRP A 290 18.41 2.39 -22.40
C TRP A 290 19.00 1.02 -22.79
N ALA A 291 20.12 1.00 -23.51
CA ALA A 291 20.74 -0.26 -23.93
C ALA A 291 21.10 -1.16 -22.73
N LYS A 292 21.61 -0.58 -21.64
CA LYS A 292 21.96 -1.32 -20.41
C LYS A 292 20.73 -1.76 -19.63
N VAL A 293 19.74 -0.87 -19.48
CA VAL A 293 18.47 -1.19 -18.81
C VAL A 293 17.72 -2.28 -19.56
N SER A 294 17.61 -2.17 -20.88
CA SER A 294 16.95 -3.18 -21.71
C SER A 294 17.64 -4.54 -21.58
N ALA A 295 18.98 -4.60 -21.69
CA ALA A 295 19.71 -5.85 -21.52
C ALA A 295 19.44 -6.49 -20.15
N MET A 296 19.50 -5.71 -19.07
CA MET A 296 19.22 -6.15 -17.71
C MET A 296 17.80 -6.72 -17.55
N LEU A 297 16.78 -6.04 -18.09
CA LEU A 297 15.38 -6.49 -18.00
C LEU A 297 15.11 -7.77 -18.79
N ASN A 298 16.00 -8.14 -19.73
CA ASN A 298 15.89 -9.36 -20.52
C ASN A 298 16.67 -10.55 -19.94
N GLU A 299 17.35 -10.40 -18.79
CA GLU A 299 18.18 -11.49 -18.23
C GLU A 299 17.38 -12.62 -17.53
N GLY A 300 16.08 -12.41 -17.29
CA GLY A 300 15.23 -13.39 -16.59
C GLY A 300 15.77 -13.75 -15.21
N GLU A 301 15.76 -15.03 -14.85
CA GLU A 301 16.28 -15.52 -13.56
C GLU A 301 17.74 -15.14 -13.28
N ALA A 302 18.55 -14.90 -14.32
CA ALA A 302 19.96 -14.55 -14.16
C ALA A 302 20.16 -13.21 -13.44
N PHE A 303 19.21 -12.28 -13.58
CA PHE A 303 19.22 -10.99 -12.87
C PHE A 303 19.30 -11.15 -11.34
N TRP A 304 18.70 -12.22 -10.83
CA TRP A 304 18.58 -12.51 -9.40
C TRP A 304 19.69 -13.42 -8.85
N ARG A 305 20.72 -13.71 -9.64
CA ARG A 305 21.89 -14.45 -9.15
C ARG A 305 22.72 -13.57 -8.23
N ASN A 306 23.15 -14.14 -7.10
CA ASN A 306 23.96 -13.42 -6.12
C ASN A 306 25.23 -12.89 -6.78
N GLY A 307 25.57 -11.62 -6.53
CA GLY A 307 26.77 -10.96 -7.08
C GLY A 307 26.68 -10.52 -8.54
N LYS A 308 25.57 -10.78 -9.26
CA LYS A 308 25.39 -10.36 -10.66
C LYS A 308 25.16 -8.84 -10.80
N TYR A 309 24.31 -8.29 -9.95
CA TYR A 309 24.05 -6.85 -9.82
C TYR A 309 24.21 -6.45 -8.36
N LEU A 310 24.41 -5.16 -8.10
CA LEU A 310 24.40 -4.65 -6.73
C LEU A 310 23.07 -4.99 -6.07
N ASP A 311 23.17 -5.54 -4.87
CA ASP A 311 22.04 -6.05 -4.09
C ASP A 311 22.33 -5.72 -2.64
N TYR A 312 21.48 -4.89 -2.02
CA TYR A 312 21.73 -4.45 -0.64
C TYR A 312 21.61 -5.61 0.36
N TYR A 313 20.68 -6.53 0.12
CA TYR A 313 20.27 -7.57 1.06
C TYR A 313 20.79 -8.98 0.72
N GLY A 314 21.81 -9.08 -0.13
CA GLY A 314 22.46 -10.33 -0.51
C GLY A 314 23.15 -11.06 0.66
N ASN A 315 24.48 -11.22 0.63
CA ASN A 315 25.22 -11.87 1.72
C ASN A 315 25.42 -10.93 2.94
N GLY A 316 24.46 -10.05 3.23
CA GLY A 316 24.60 -8.95 4.19
C GLY A 316 24.83 -9.40 5.63
N THR A 317 25.73 -8.71 6.32
CA THR A 317 26.07 -8.92 7.75
C THR A 317 25.15 -8.14 8.70
N ASP A 318 24.16 -7.42 8.18
CA ASP A 318 23.27 -6.52 8.94
C ASP A 318 22.03 -7.24 9.51
N GLY A 319 21.97 -8.57 9.41
CA GLY A 319 20.87 -9.39 9.94
C GLY A 319 19.59 -9.36 9.10
N PHE A 320 19.59 -8.62 7.99
CA PHE A 320 18.47 -8.52 7.06
C PHE A 320 18.80 -9.30 5.78
N VAL A 321 18.28 -10.52 5.67
CA VAL A 321 18.43 -11.33 4.46
C VAL A 321 17.17 -11.20 3.61
N GLN A 322 17.30 -10.67 2.39
CA GLN A 322 16.23 -10.83 1.40
C GLN A 322 16.24 -12.26 0.91
N ASN A 323 15.06 -12.88 0.84
CA ASN A 323 14.96 -14.23 0.33
C ASN A 323 15.05 -14.21 -1.20
N ALA A 324 16.28 -14.16 -1.71
CA ALA A 324 16.60 -14.09 -3.14
C ALA A 324 15.91 -15.20 -3.96
N GLU A 325 15.52 -16.31 -3.33
CA GLU A 325 14.77 -17.39 -4.00
C GLU A 325 13.36 -16.97 -4.44
N GLN A 326 12.66 -16.10 -3.70
CA GLN A 326 11.33 -15.61 -4.10
C GLN A 326 11.42 -14.65 -5.27
N ASN A 327 12.41 -13.75 -5.21
CA ASN A 327 12.62 -12.76 -6.24
C ASN A 327 12.99 -13.44 -7.58
N ARG A 328 13.71 -14.58 -7.54
CA ARG A 328 13.99 -15.41 -8.73
C ARG A 328 12.75 -15.93 -9.45
N LEU A 329 11.61 -16.04 -8.77
CA LEU A 329 10.35 -16.48 -9.39
C LEU A 329 9.65 -15.36 -10.16
N VAL A 330 10.14 -14.12 -10.05
CA VAL A 330 9.56 -12.94 -10.69
C VAL A 330 10.33 -12.59 -11.95
N ASP A 331 9.64 -12.73 -13.08
CA ASP A 331 10.14 -12.26 -14.36
C ASP A 331 10.08 -10.74 -14.45
N LEU A 332 11.20 -10.13 -14.87
CA LEU A 332 11.24 -8.74 -15.30
C LEU A 332 10.97 -8.67 -16.80
N GLU A 333 10.41 -7.55 -17.26
CA GLU A 333 10.32 -7.26 -18.68
C GLU A 333 10.34 -5.75 -18.94
N PRO A 334 10.85 -5.31 -20.11
CA PRO A 334 10.71 -3.93 -20.54
C PRO A 334 9.25 -3.56 -20.78
N ALA A 335 8.91 -2.29 -20.57
CA ALA A 335 7.61 -1.79 -20.99
C ALA A 335 7.53 -1.78 -22.54
N PRO A 336 6.36 -2.01 -23.13
CA PRO A 336 6.17 -1.86 -24.58
C PRO A 336 6.49 -0.43 -25.04
N THR A 337 6.95 -0.29 -26.29
CA THR A 337 7.33 1.01 -26.87
C THR A 337 6.14 1.97 -27.02
N TRP A 338 4.93 1.44 -27.09
CA TRP A 338 3.68 2.21 -27.16
C TRP A 338 3.14 2.64 -25.79
N LEU A 339 3.71 2.16 -24.68
CA LEU A 339 3.25 2.54 -23.34
C LEU A 339 3.77 3.94 -22.99
N GLN A 340 2.84 4.88 -22.79
CA GLN A 340 3.14 6.24 -22.34
C GLN A 340 2.97 6.36 -20.83
N ALA A 341 3.47 7.44 -20.22
CA ALA A 341 3.17 7.73 -18.81
C ALA A 341 1.66 7.93 -18.62
N LEU A 342 1.10 7.43 -17.51
CA LEU A 342 -0.36 7.47 -17.28
C LEU A 342 -0.90 8.91 -17.25
N LYS A 343 -0.14 9.83 -16.66
CA LYS A 343 -0.47 11.27 -16.65
C LYS A 343 -0.61 11.88 -18.04
N ASP A 344 0.19 11.42 -19.00
CA ASP A 344 0.19 11.93 -20.38
C ASP A 344 -0.93 11.25 -21.19
N ARG A 345 -1.27 10.00 -20.82
CA ARG A 345 -2.38 9.24 -21.40
C ARG A 345 -3.76 9.73 -20.96
N LEU A 346 -3.85 10.38 -19.79
CA LEU A 346 -5.07 10.94 -19.20
C LEU A 346 -4.91 12.44 -18.86
N PRO A 347 -4.62 13.32 -19.84
CA PRO A 347 -4.22 14.71 -19.60
C PRO A 347 -5.36 15.61 -19.09
N GLY A 348 -6.61 15.14 -19.15
CA GLY A 348 -7.80 15.90 -18.74
C GLY A 348 -8.22 15.73 -17.28
N ARG A 349 -7.50 14.93 -16.48
CA ARG A 349 -7.79 14.76 -15.05
C ARG A 349 -6.86 15.65 -14.21
N PRO A 350 -7.39 16.47 -13.29
CA PRO A 350 -6.55 17.26 -12.40
C PRO A 350 -5.68 16.33 -11.55
N LEU A 351 -4.37 16.59 -11.45
CA LEU A 351 -3.46 15.82 -10.60
C LEU A 351 -3.18 16.60 -9.34
N ALA A 352 -3.79 16.22 -8.22
CA ALA A 352 -3.56 16.88 -6.93
C ALA A 352 -2.13 16.70 -6.37
N GLY A 353 -1.22 16.05 -7.11
CA GLY A 353 0.18 15.87 -6.73
C GLY A 353 1.19 16.47 -7.73
N GLY A 354 0.79 17.44 -8.57
CA GLY A 354 1.74 18.11 -9.48
C GLY A 354 2.42 17.16 -10.46
N GLY A 355 1.71 16.14 -10.95
CA GLY A 355 2.22 15.12 -11.86
C GLY A 355 2.40 13.73 -11.23
N LEU A 356 2.27 13.59 -9.91
CA LEU A 356 2.21 12.28 -9.25
C LEU A 356 0.87 11.58 -9.56
N VAL A 357 0.93 10.27 -9.80
CA VAL A 357 -0.25 9.40 -9.97
C VAL A 357 -0.82 9.00 -8.62
N PHE A 358 0.04 8.97 -7.60
CA PHE A 358 -0.30 8.77 -6.20
C PHE A 358 0.35 9.90 -5.40
N ARG A 359 -0.45 10.80 -4.82
CA ARG A 359 0.06 11.88 -3.98
C ARG A 359 0.17 11.40 -2.53
N PRO A 360 1.22 11.75 -1.79
CA PRO A 360 1.25 11.53 -0.35
C PRO A 360 0.22 12.41 0.36
N TRP A 361 -0.14 12.03 1.59
CA TRP A 361 -0.96 12.86 2.46
C TRP A 361 -0.17 14.02 3.03
N ASP A 362 -0.86 15.14 3.27
CA ASP A 362 -0.38 16.16 4.18
C ASP A 362 -0.99 15.99 5.59
N VAL A 363 -0.76 16.96 6.49
CA VAL A 363 -1.28 16.89 7.85
C VAL A 363 -2.80 17.01 7.89
N ALA A 364 -3.38 17.82 7.01
CA ALA A 364 -4.82 17.97 6.93
C ALA A 364 -5.47 16.66 6.48
N ASP A 365 -4.91 16.00 5.45
CA ASP A 365 -5.35 14.70 4.97
C ASP A 365 -5.29 13.63 6.08
N MET A 366 -4.19 13.59 6.85
CA MET A 366 -4.05 12.67 7.99
C MET A 366 -5.15 12.87 9.03
N ILE A 367 -5.33 14.10 9.51
CA ILE A 367 -6.32 14.40 10.55
C ILE A 367 -7.74 14.14 10.04
N GLU A 368 -8.03 14.57 8.81
CA GLU A 368 -9.31 14.35 8.15
C GLU A 368 -9.61 12.86 7.99
N ASN A 369 -8.61 12.05 7.63
CA ASN A 369 -8.77 10.61 7.56
C ASN A 369 -9.24 10.06 8.91
N PHE A 370 -8.56 10.38 10.02
CA PHE A 370 -8.94 9.85 11.33
C PHE A 370 -10.35 10.24 11.76
N ILE A 371 -10.80 11.43 11.37
CA ILE A 371 -12.20 11.82 11.58
C ILE A 371 -13.11 10.87 10.79
N LYS A 372 -12.78 10.53 9.54
CA LYS A 372 -13.61 9.70 8.67
C LYS A 372 -13.66 8.21 9.04
N THR A 373 -12.56 7.61 9.50
CA THR A 373 -12.33 6.19 9.17
C THR A 373 -12.75 5.12 10.17
N ALA A 374 -13.17 5.42 11.40
CA ALA A 374 -13.68 4.39 12.32
C ALA A 374 -15.18 4.54 12.66
N ILE A 375 -15.68 5.78 12.65
CA ILE A 375 -17.09 6.07 12.91
C ILE A 375 -17.57 6.98 11.77
N PRO A 376 -18.08 6.41 10.66
CA PRO A 376 -18.51 7.20 9.52
C PRO A 376 -19.74 8.02 9.89
N ARG A 377 -19.62 9.35 9.76
CA ARG A 377 -20.70 10.28 10.13
C ARG A 377 -21.70 10.55 9.02
N LYS A 378 -21.29 10.42 7.75
CA LYS A 378 -22.13 10.71 6.59
C LYS A 378 -23.38 9.82 6.57
N GLY A 379 -24.56 10.44 6.63
CA GLY A 379 -25.86 9.76 6.72
C GLY A 379 -26.17 9.20 8.11
N ARG A 380 -25.40 9.58 9.13
CA ARG A 380 -25.53 9.17 10.54
C ARG A 380 -25.32 10.37 11.48
N GLU A 381 -25.86 11.54 11.14
CA GLU A 381 -25.66 12.81 11.86
C GLU A 381 -26.42 12.88 13.20
N THR A 382 -26.08 12.00 14.15
CA THR A 382 -26.64 11.98 15.51
C THR A 382 -25.61 12.40 16.56
N TRP A 383 -26.10 12.75 17.75
CA TRP A 383 -25.24 13.08 18.88
C TRP A 383 -24.35 11.90 19.30
N GLU A 384 -24.87 10.68 19.32
CA GLU A 384 -24.13 9.49 19.72
C GLU A 384 -22.94 9.26 18.78
N VAL A 385 -23.15 9.45 17.47
CA VAL A 385 -22.12 9.33 16.45
C VAL A 385 -21.09 10.45 16.56
N SER A 386 -21.52 11.71 16.69
CA SER A 386 -20.58 12.84 16.83
C SER A 386 -19.77 12.77 18.12
N ASN A 387 -20.39 12.35 19.22
CA ASN A 387 -19.73 12.16 20.51
C ASN A 387 -18.72 11.01 20.45
N ALA A 388 -19.10 9.84 19.91
CA ALA A 388 -18.19 8.72 19.79
C ALA A 388 -17.01 9.01 18.86
N GLN A 389 -17.24 9.73 17.75
CA GLN A 389 -16.20 10.19 16.83
C GLN A 389 -15.21 11.15 17.53
N ALA A 390 -15.71 12.08 18.34
CA ALA A 390 -14.88 13.01 19.10
C ALA A 390 -14.09 12.33 20.24
N GLU A 391 -14.71 11.38 20.96
CA GLU A 391 -14.02 10.56 21.98
C GLU A 391 -12.90 9.74 21.34
N LEU A 392 -13.20 9.06 20.23
CA LEU A 392 -12.18 8.33 19.51
C LEU A 392 -11.05 9.27 19.07
N LEU A 393 -11.35 10.41 18.45
CA LEU A 393 -10.33 11.38 18.04
C LEU A 393 -9.45 11.86 19.22
N LEU A 394 -10.02 12.03 20.41
CA LEU A 394 -9.25 12.32 21.63
C LEU A 394 -8.32 11.18 22.02
N TRP A 395 -8.83 9.94 22.03
CA TRP A 395 -8.04 8.75 22.32
C TRP A 395 -6.89 8.57 21.31
N LEU A 396 -7.13 8.96 20.06
CA LEU A 396 -6.19 8.90 18.95
C LEU A 396 -5.13 10.01 18.98
N LYS A 397 -5.33 11.11 19.73
CA LYS A 397 -4.45 12.28 19.77
C LYS A 397 -2.96 11.95 19.93
N PRO A 398 -2.53 11.08 20.88
CA PRO A 398 -1.11 10.76 21.03
C PRO A 398 -0.51 10.12 19.78
N GLY A 399 -1.22 9.17 19.17
CA GLY A 399 -0.73 8.46 18.00
C GLY A 399 -0.78 9.30 16.72
N ILE A 400 -1.74 10.24 16.59
CA ILE A 400 -1.77 11.21 15.49
C ILE A 400 -0.55 12.13 15.56
N PHE A 401 -0.22 12.63 16.76
CA PHE A 401 0.99 13.42 16.97
C PHE A 401 2.26 12.62 16.73
N HIS A 402 2.28 11.35 17.14
CA HIS A 402 3.35 10.43 16.83
C HIS A 402 3.57 10.26 15.32
N SER A 403 2.50 10.02 14.56
CA SER A 403 2.58 9.91 13.09
C SER A 403 3.00 11.22 12.40
N MET A 404 2.80 12.38 13.04
CA MET A 404 3.33 13.66 12.55
C MET A 404 4.79 13.93 12.97
N GLY A 405 5.45 12.98 13.62
CA GLY A 405 6.85 13.08 14.04
C GLY A 405 7.10 13.79 15.36
N PHE A 406 6.06 13.92 16.19
CA PHE A 406 6.21 14.38 17.56
C PHE A 406 6.40 13.20 18.52
N SER A 407 7.17 13.40 19.57
CA SER A 407 7.48 12.38 20.57
C SER A 407 7.61 13.02 21.96
N ARG A 408 7.91 12.21 22.98
CA ARG A 408 8.21 12.75 24.32
C ARG A 408 9.44 13.67 24.32
N THR A 409 10.42 13.40 23.46
CA THR A 409 11.66 14.19 23.34
C THR A 409 11.53 15.34 22.35
N ASN A 410 10.52 15.32 21.49
CA ASN A 410 10.16 16.39 20.57
C ASN A 410 8.64 16.63 20.61
N PRO A 411 8.11 17.27 21.66
CA PRO A 411 6.68 17.39 21.87
C PRO A 411 6.02 18.26 20.78
N PRO A 412 4.73 18.05 20.50
CA PRO A 412 3.97 18.90 19.59
C PRO A 412 3.93 20.34 20.11
N PRO A 413 4.02 21.36 19.23
CA PRO A 413 3.98 22.75 19.67
C PRO A 413 2.61 23.07 20.30
N PRO A 414 2.54 23.86 21.39
CA PRO A 414 1.29 24.17 22.07
C PRO A 414 0.15 24.67 21.15
N PRO A 415 0.40 25.53 20.14
CA PRO A 415 -0.62 25.92 19.17
C PRO A 415 -1.28 24.75 18.44
N LEU A 416 -0.51 23.71 18.08
CA LEU A 416 -1.05 22.51 17.44
C LEU A 416 -1.94 21.72 18.40
N VAL A 417 -1.55 21.63 19.67
CA VAL A 417 -2.32 20.96 20.72
C VAL A 417 -3.67 21.65 20.91
N MET A 418 -3.68 22.99 21.05
CA MET A 418 -4.90 23.79 21.20
C MET A 418 -5.82 23.70 19.98
N LEU A 419 -5.23 23.71 18.78
CA LEU A 419 -5.96 23.54 17.54
C LEU A 419 -6.62 22.18 17.47
N PHE A 420 -5.92 21.12 17.86
CA PHE A 420 -6.48 19.77 17.91
C PHE A 420 -7.65 19.67 18.90
N ASP A 421 -7.54 20.30 20.07
CA ASP A 421 -8.66 20.34 21.03
C ASP A 421 -9.86 21.11 20.49
N THR A 422 -9.62 22.16 19.70
CA THR A 422 -10.66 22.90 18.97
C THR A 422 -11.33 22.02 17.90
N LEU A 423 -10.54 21.26 17.13
CA LEU A 423 -11.05 20.29 16.17
C LEU A 423 -11.95 19.25 16.83
N VAL A 424 -11.51 18.63 17.92
CA VAL A 424 -12.32 17.69 18.70
C VAL A 424 -13.63 18.34 19.15
N ALA A 425 -13.56 19.54 19.70
CA ALA A 425 -14.74 20.25 20.18
C ALA A 425 -15.74 20.54 19.05
N LYS A 426 -15.24 20.86 17.84
CA LYS A 426 -16.08 21.01 16.64
C LYS A 426 -16.67 19.67 16.21
N VAL A 427 -15.86 18.62 16.06
CA VAL A 427 -16.31 17.27 15.68
C VAL A 427 -17.43 16.77 16.61
N ARG A 428 -17.35 17.05 17.91
CA ARG A 428 -18.36 16.64 18.89
C ARG A 428 -19.74 17.25 18.66
N ARG A 429 -19.83 18.44 18.05
CA ARG A 429 -21.10 19.14 17.81
C ARG A 429 -21.96 18.36 16.82
N ASN A 430 -23.28 18.46 16.97
CA ASN A 430 -24.18 18.00 15.93
C ASN A 430 -24.29 19.03 14.80
N TYR A 431 -24.22 18.57 13.56
CA TYR A 431 -24.33 19.37 12.34
C TYR A 431 -25.44 18.77 11.49
N GLU A 432 -26.12 19.59 10.69
CA GLU A 432 -27.20 19.16 9.81
C GLU A 432 -26.76 18.18 8.71
N SER A 433 -25.47 18.18 8.38
CA SER A 433 -24.89 17.30 7.37
C SER A 433 -23.39 17.09 7.63
N TYR A 434 -22.84 16.04 7.03
CA TYR A 434 -21.39 15.84 7.01
C TYR A 434 -20.65 16.97 6.30
N GLU A 435 -21.24 17.53 5.24
CA GLU A 435 -20.69 18.67 4.50
C GLU A 435 -20.63 19.94 5.37
N ALA A 436 -21.62 20.16 6.25
CA ALA A 436 -21.59 21.25 7.23
C ALA A 436 -20.49 21.06 8.28
N LEU A 437 -20.27 19.84 8.78
CA LEU A 437 -19.11 19.53 9.64
C LEU A 437 -17.80 19.84 8.90
N ARG A 438 -17.65 19.36 7.66
CA ARG A 438 -16.45 19.55 6.83
C ARG A 438 -16.12 21.03 6.68
N ALA A 439 -17.12 21.84 6.32
CA ALA A 439 -16.96 23.28 6.23
C ALA A 439 -16.54 23.91 7.57
N ALA A 440 -17.10 23.42 8.68
CA ALA A 440 -16.80 23.97 10.01
C ALA A 440 -15.38 23.67 10.50
N ILE A 441 -14.78 22.53 10.13
CA ILE A 441 -13.42 22.13 10.55
C ILE A 441 -12.33 22.53 9.55
N ALA A 442 -12.69 22.93 8.33
CA ALA A 442 -11.74 23.31 7.29
C ALA A 442 -10.73 24.38 7.71
N PRO A 443 -11.12 25.46 8.45
CA PRO A 443 -10.16 26.46 8.92
C PRO A 443 -9.09 25.89 9.85
N GLU A 444 -9.47 24.96 10.75
CA GLU A 444 -8.50 24.32 11.64
C GLU A 444 -7.59 23.35 10.89
N LEU A 445 -8.10 22.60 9.92
CA LEU A 445 -7.26 21.74 9.09
C LEU A 445 -6.22 22.56 8.31
N GLN A 446 -6.62 23.71 7.77
CA GLN A 446 -5.69 24.64 7.12
C GLN A 446 -4.66 25.22 8.09
N ALA A 447 -5.06 25.60 9.29
CA ALA A 447 -4.14 26.11 10.30
C ALA A 447 -3.19 25.03 10.83
N ALA A 448 -3.65 23.78 10.97
CA ALA A 448 -2.79 22.63 11.31
C ALA A 448 -1.71 22.46 10.25
N GLN A 449 -2.09 22.52 8.97
CA GLN A 449 -1.15 22.48 7.86
C GLN A 449 -0.12 23.61 7.98
N GLN A 450 -0.50 24.85 8.29
CA GLN A 450 0.47 25.94 8.44
C GLN A 450 1.44 25.77 9.63
N ILE A 451 0.99 25.17 10.73
CA ILE A 451 1.83 24.92 11.91
C ILE A 451 2.88 23.83 11.65
N VAL A 452 2.55 22.86 10.78
CA VAL A 452 3.40 21.70 10.47
C VAL A 452 4.06 21.80 9.07
N ALA A 453 3.66 22.79 8.25
CA ALA A 453 4.03 22.98 6.83
C ALA A 453 5.55 22.99 6.59
N PRO A 454 6.01 22.67 5.36
CA PRO A 454 7.28 22.01 5.14
C PRO A 454 8.47 22.82 5.62
N LYS A 455 9.22 22.23 6.56
CA LYS A 455 10.65 22.52 6.69
C LYS A 455 11.31 22.13 5.35
N ALA A 456 12.29 22.92 4.91
CA ALA A 456 12.86 22.98 3.55
C ALA A 456 13.37 21.65 2.92
N LEU A 457 13.27 20.51 3.61
CA LEU A 457 13.78 19.20 3.22
C LEU A 457 12.68 18.13 3.04
N GLY A 458 11.43 18.49 2.74
CA GLY A 458 10.36 17.50 2.49
C GLY A 458 9.55 17.07 3.73
N ALA A 459 9.59 17.85 4.80
CA ALA A 459 8.72 17.61 5.96
C ALA A 459 7.24 17.91 5.65
N GLY A 460 6.32 17.13 6.22
CA GLY A 460 4.87 17.35 6.13
C GLY A 460 4.15 16.58 5.01
N ALA A 461 4.80 15.58 4.40
CA ALA A 461 4.18 14.62 3.49
C ALA A 461 4.33 13.19 4.05
N PHE A 462 3.26 12.40 4.01
CA PHE A 462 3.14 11.12 4.70
C PHE A 462 2.56 10.05 3.79
N VAL A 463 3.06 8.82 3.94
CA VAL A 463 2.55 7.63 3.23
C VAL A 463 2.32 6.53 4.26
N PRO A 464 1.32 6.65 5.16
CA PRO A 464 1.08 5.61 6.14
C PRO A 464 0.49 4.36 5.45
N PRO A 465 0.74 3.14 5.96
CA PRO A 465 0.24 1.90 5.36
C PRO A 465 -1.27 1.89 5.12
N HIS A 466 -2.06 2.44 6.05
CA HIS A 466 -3.51 2.43 5.95
C HIS A 466 -4.07 3.39 4.87
N MET A 467 -3.24 4.22 4.24
CA MET A 467 -3.65 5.08 3.12
C MET A 467 -4.26 4.32 1.96
N VAL A 468 -3.92 3.03 1.79
CA VAL A 468 -4.51 2.14 0.77
C VAL A 468 -6.05 2.15 0.77
N THR A 469 -6.68 2.32 1.93
CA THR A 469 -8.16 2.27 2.05
C THR A 469 -8.84 3.55 1.56
N THR A 470 -8.07 4.59 1.24
CA THR A 470 -8.61 5.89 0.80
C THR A 470 -8.54 6.12 -0.70
N ILE A 471 -7.75 5.32 -1.42
CA ILE A 471 -7.53 5.48 -2.86
C ILE A 471 -8.75 4.87 -3.58
N THR A 472 -9.84 5.62 -3.66
CA THR A 472 -11.16 5.10 -4.10
C THR A 472 -11.59 5.61 -5.48
N GLY A 473 -10.81 6.54 -6.03
CA GLY A 473 -10.97 7.13 -7.34
C GLY A 473 -11.68 8.47 -7.34
N ASP A 474 -11.25 9.35 -6.45
CA ASP A 474 -11.70 10.73 -6.37
C ASP A 474 -11.38 11.52 -7.65
N ALA A 475 -11.96 12.71 -7.78
CA ALA A 475 -11.92 13.49 -9.03
C ALA A 475 -10.50 13.84 -9.49
N ASP A 476 -9.56 13.95 -8.54
CA ASP A 476 -8.15 14.28 -8.70
C ASP A 476 -7.22 13.05 -8.73
N GLU A 477 -7.78 11.84 -8.69
CA GLU A 477 -7.04 10.58 -8.80
C GLU A 477 -7.06 10.03 -10.23
N LEU A 478 -5.97 9.37 -10.63
CA LEU A 478 -5.86 8.63 -11.90
C LEU A 478 -6.13 7.13 -11.74
N ILE A 479 -6.05 6.64 -10.51
CA ILE A 479 -6.26 5.25 -10.15
C ILE A 479 -7.14 5.18 -8.90
N ALA A 480 -7.86 4.07 -8.76
CA ALA A 480 -8.43 3.62 -7.51
C ALA A 480 -7.77 2.28 -7.14
N LEU A 481 -7.89 1.87 -5.89
CA LEU A 481 -7.64 0.51 -5.48
C LEU A 481 -8.96 -0.24 -5.33
N GLU A 482 -9.01 -1.46 -5.89
CA GLU A 482 -10.13 -2.38 -5.73
C GLU A 482 -9.67 -3.54 -4.85
N ALA A 483 -10.43 -3.81 -3.78
CA ALA A 483 -10.21 -4.96 -2.93
C ALA A 483 -10.39 -6.25 -3.72
N VAL A 484 -9.44 -7.16 -3.65
CA VAL A 484 -9.45 -8.45 -4.35
C VAL A 484 -9.86 -9.59 -3.42
N GLY A 485 -9.59 -9.43 -2.14
CA GLY A 485 -9.95 -10.38 -1.12
C GLY A 485 -8.88 -10.49 -0.06
N GLN A 486 -9.28 -11.10 1.04
CA GLN A 486 -8.48 -11.28 2.22
C GLN A 486 -7.78 -12.63 2.17
N LEU A 487 -6.46 -12.59 2.21
CA LEU A 487 -5.57 -13.72 2.31
C LEU A 487 -5.59 -14.22 3.75
N PHE A 488 -6.06 -15.45 3.95
CA PHE A 488 -6.01 -16.17 5.21
C PHE A 488 -5.30 -17.51 5.03
N HIS A 489 -4.61 -17.95 6.07
CA HIS A 489 -4.07 -19.30 6.09
C HIS A 489 -5.20 -20.32 6.04
N GLU A 490 -5.04 -21.39 5.27
CA GLU A 490 -6.11 -22.36 5.02
C GLU A 490 -6.74 -22.96 6.30
N ASP A 491 -5.96 -23.15 7.37
CA ASP A 491 -6.42 -23.67 8.67
C ASP A 491 -7.61 -22.92 9.29
N VAL A 492 -7.74 -21.62 9.04
CA VAL A 492 -8.84 -20.80 9.56
C VAL A 492 -10.01 -20.69 8.59
N LEU A 493 -9.94 -21.39 7.47
CA LEU A 493 -10.94 -21.46 6.43
C LEU A 493 -11.48 -22.89 6.31
N LYS A 494 -12.67 -23.02 5.73
CA LYS A 494 -13.21 -24.29 5.26
C LYS A 494 -13.87 -24.09 3.90
N ALA A 495 -13.80 -25.10 3.04
CA ALA A 495 -14.48 -25.06 1.76
C ALA A 495 -16.01 -24.93 1.96
N LYS A 496 -16.65 -24.18 1.06
CA LYS A 496 -18.12 -24.02 1.03
C LYS A 496 -18.83 -25.26 0.51
#